data_AF-X0WKZ4-F1
#
_entry.id   AF-X0WKZ4-F1
#
_cell.length_a   1.000
_cell.length_b   1.000
_cell.length_c   1.000
_cell.angle_alpha   90.00
_cell.angle_beta   90.00
_cell.angle_gamma   90.00
#
_symmetry.space_group_name_H-M   'P 1'
#
loop_
_entity.id
_entity.type
_entity.pdbx_description
1 polymer ?
#
loop_
_entity_poly.entity_id
_entity_poly.type
_entity_poly.pdbx_seq_one_letter_code
_entity_poly.pdbx_strand_id
1 'polypeptide(L)'
;NATIHNCTIGNNVYINQIRNHIANYVIEDNAIIENVDLLAVEGESSFGNGVEAAVVNEAGGREIPIYDNLSAHTAYIIALYRHRPKVIKNLQKMIADYTKSATSSMGLVASGARLINCRIIKNVKVGPGCVVEGADKLENGSVNSCPEDPVYIGPGVIAEDFIACSGSKITDGTIISKCFVGQSTVLAKQFSAESSVFFANCEGFQGEACSIFAGPYSVTHHKSTLLIAGLFSFLNAGSGTNQSNHSYKLGPVH
;
A
#
# COMPACT_ATOMS: atom_id res chain seq x y z
N ASN A 1 25.15 -18.43 -0.86
CA ASN A 1 25.52 -17.67 0.36
C ASN A 1 24.36 -16.79 0.77
N ALA A 2 24.10 -16.68 2.07
CA ALA A 2 23.10 -15.77 2.61
C ALA A 2 23.59 -15.19 3.95
N THR A 3 23.45 -13.88 4.13
CA THR A 3 23.72 -13.19 5.40
C THR A 3 22.40 -12.98 6.11
N ILE A 4 22.25 -13.56 7.30
CA ILE A 4 21.02 -13.51 8.09
C ILE A 4 21.38 -13.01 9.49
N HIS A 5 20.66 -12.01 9.98
CA HIS A 5 20.90 -11.40 11.28
C HIS A 5 19.58 -11.24 12.06
N ASN A 6 19.56 -11.70 13.32
CA ASN A 6 18.38 -11.58 14.18
C ASN A 6 17.07 -12.02 13.49
N CYS A 7 17.03 -13.25 13.01
CA CYS A 7 15.85 -13.81 12.35
C CYS A 7 15.40 -15.11 13.02
N THR A 8 14.10 -15.37 12.98
CA THR A 8 13.51 -16.68 13.28
C THR A 8 13.07 -17.30 11.96
N ILE A 9 13.46 -18.55 11.70
CA ILE A 9 13.19 -19.23 10.44
C ILE A 9 12.40 -20.51 10.74
N GLY A 10 11.25 -20.65 10.08
CA GLY A 10 10.38 -21.81 10.15
C GLY A 10 10.86 -23.01 9.34
N ASN A 11 9.97 -23.98 9.15
CA ASN A 11 10.22 -25.23 8.44
C ASN A 11 10.08 -25.07 6.92
N ASN A 12 10.83 -25.85 6.15
CA ASN A 12 10.75 -25.89 4.68
C ASN A 12 10.93 -24.53 4.00
N VAL A 13 11.65 -23.60 4.63
CA VAL A 13 11.96 -22.30 4.05
C VAL A 13 13.08 -22.47 3.03
N TYR A 14 12.87 -21.93 1.82
CA TYR A 14 13.90 -21.87 0.79
C TYR A 14 14.53 -20.48 0.78
N ILE A 15 15.81 -20.39 1.16
CA ILE A 15 16.60 -19.15 1.12
C ILE A 15 17.80 -19.36 0.21
N ASN A 16 17.86 -18.63 -0.90
CA ASN A 16 18.91 -18.80 -1.89
C ASN A 16 19.53 -17.49 -2.35
N GLN A 17 20.86 -17.53 -2.57
CA GLN A 17 21.65 -16.49 -3.24
C GLN A 17 21.40 -15.02 -2.78
N ILE A 18 21.14 -14.81 -1.49
CA ILE A 18 20.90 -13.51 -0.88
C ILE A 18 22.12 -12.58 -1.03
N ARG A 19 21.91 -11.42 -1.66
CA ARG A 19 22.87 -10.31 -1.71
C ARG A 19 22.59 -9.38 -0.52
N ASN A 20 23.56 -8.59 -0.09
CA ASN A 20 23.44 -7.77 1.14
C ASN A 20 23.09 -8.59 2.40
N HIS A 21 21.86 -8.53 2.93
CA HIS A 21 21.44 -9.33 4.10
C HIS A 21 19.91 -9.40 4.29
N ILE A 22 19.48 -10.29 5.20
CA ILE A 22 18.15 -10.29 5.81
C ILE A 22 18.33 -9.97 7.30
N ALA A 23 17.58 -8.98 7.82
CA ALA A 23 17.67 -8.61 9.25
C ALA A 23 16.32 -8.34 9.91
N ASN A 24 16.15 -8.81 11.14
CA ASN A 24 15.00 -8.51 12.00
C ASN A 24 13.66 -9.01 11.43
N TYR A 25 13.62 -10.27 10.98
CA TYR A 25 12.40 -10.89 10.45
C TYR A 25 12.08 -12.22 11.11
N VAL A 26 10.78 -12.46 11.31
CA VAL A 26 10.21 -13.79 11.49
C VAL A 26 9.81 -14.30 10.10
N ILE A 27 10.41 -15.40 9.67
CA ILE A 27 10.13 -16.07 8.40
C ILE A 27 9.43 -17.38 8.75
N GLU A 28 8.16 -17.51 8.38
CA GLU A 28 7.33 -18.67 8.66
C GLU A 28 7.51 -19.80 7.63
N ASP A 29 6.80 -20.91 7.86
CA ASP A 29 6.95 -22.15 7.12
C ASP A 29 6.65 -22.01 5.62
N ASN A 30 7.40 -22.77 4.81
CA ASN A 30 7.26 -22.83 3.35
C ASN A 30 7.48 -21.50 2.61
N ALA A 31 8.05 -20.49 3.27
CA ALA A 31 8.41 -19.24 2.62
C ALA A 31 9.57 -19.44 1.62
N ILE A 32 9.54 -18.68 0.54
CA ILE A 32 10.56 -18.69 -0.53
C ILE A 32 11.18 -17.30 -0.58
N ILE A 33 12.50 -17.21 -0.40
CA ILE A 33 13.25 -15.95 -0.47
C ILE A 33 14.46 -16.16 -1.38
N GLU A 34 14.49 -15.44 -2.50
CA GLU A 34 15.55 -15.55 -3.51
C GLU A 34 16.07 -14.17 -3.94
N ASN A 35 17.40 -14.01 -3.92
CA ASN A 35 18.25 -12.85 -4.27
C ASN A 35 17.81 -11.46 -3.81
N VAL A 36 17.69 -11.28 -2.50
CA VAL A 36 17.46 -10.00 -1.79
C VAL A 36 18.68 -9.06 -1.85
N ASP A 37 18.45 -7.74 -1.87
CA ASP A 37 19.36 -6.58 -1.83
C ASP A 37 18.51 -5.37 -1.39
N LEU A 38 17.62 -5.41 -0.38
CA LEU A 38 17.82 -5.68 1.06
C LEU A 38 16.43 -5.94 1.71
N LEU A 39 16.36 -6.84 2.70
CA LEU A 39 15.16 -7.18 3.47
C LEU A 39 15.44 -6.92 4.95
N ALA A 40 15.01 -5.78 5.49
CA ALA A 40 15.33 -5.40 6.86
C ALA A 40 14.18 -4.68 7.57
N VAL A 41 14.12 -4.82 8.90
CA VAL A 41 13.39 -3.87 9.76
C VAL A 41 14.41 -3.01 10.50
N GLU A 42 14.23 -1.69 10.46
CA GLU A 42 15.06 -0.73 11.16
C GLU A 42 14.27 -0.07 12.28
N GLY A 43 14.79 -0.15 13.51
CA GLY A 43 14.14 0.43 14.68
C GLY A 43 12.80 -0.24 14.99
N GLU A 44 11.82 0.57 15.38
CA GLU A 44 10.42 0.15 15.51
C GLU A 44 9.63 0.69 14.30
N SER A 45 8.78 -0.15 13.71
CA SER A 45 7.88 0.24 12.64
C SER A 45 6.47 -0.28 12.90
N SER A 46 5.47 0.50 12.51
CA SER A 46 4.06 0.08 12.44
C SER A 46 3.68 -0.47 11.05
N PHE A 47 4.64 -0.61 10.13
CA PHE A 47 4.45 -1.21 8.81
C PHE A 47 3.34 -0.50 8.02
N GLY A 48 3.41 0.83 7.93
CA GLY A 48 2.42 1.68 7.26
C GLY A 48 1.15 1.95 8.07
N ASN A 49 0.89 1.22 9.16
CA ASN A 49 -0.29 1.46 10.00
C ASN A 49 -0.20 2.81 10.72
N GLY A 50 -1.28 3.59 10.67
CA GLY A 50 -1.39 4.92 11.24
C GLY A 50 -0.86 6.04 10.35
N VAL A 51 -0.30 5.76 9.17
CA VAL A 51 0.10 6.80 8.21
C VAL A 51 -1.14 7.58 7.75
N GLU A 52 -1.05 8.89 7.78
CA GLU A 52 -2.13 9.76 7.33
C GLU A 52 -2.10 9.97 5.81
N ALA A 53 -3.16 9.54 5.13
CA ALA A 53 -3.42 9.85 3.72
C ALA A 53 -4.36 11.08 3.64
N ALA A 54 -3.87 12.18 3.07
CA ALA A 54 -4.65 13.40 2.87
C ALA A 54 -5.60 13.24 1.68
N VAL A 55 -6.81 12.73 1.92
CA VAL A 55 -7.80 12.46 0.88
C VAL A 55 -8.77 13.62 0.68
N VAL A 56 -9.34 13.73 -0.51
CA VAL A 56 -10.37 14.73 -0.94
C VAL A 56 -9.90 16.20 -0.83
N ASN A 57 -8.74 16.46 -0.24
CA ASN A 57 -8.12 17.79 -0.17
C ASN A 57 -6.61 17.65 -0.03
N GLU A 58 -5.87 18.10 -1.04
CA GLU A 58 -4.39 18.08 -1.06
C GLU A 58 -3.79 18.97 0.03
N ALA A 59 -4.51 20.00 0.47
CA ALA A 59 -4.08 20.89 1.55
C ALA A 59 -4.39 20.36 2.96
N GLY A 60 -4.93 19.13 3.08
CA GLY A 60 -5.22 18.47 4.35
C GLY A 60 -6.58 18.83 4.99
N GLY A 61 -6.74 18.47 6.26
CA GLY A 61 -7.96 18.62 7.06
C GLY A 61 -9.05 17.57 6.81
N ARG A 62 -8.70 16.47 6.13
CA ARG A 62 -9.51 15.28 5.83
C ARG A 62 -8.66 14.00 5.82
N GLU A 63 -7.58 14.01 6.59
CA GLU A 63 -6.63 12.92 6.69
C GLU A 63 -7.30 11.65 7.22
N ILE A 64 -7.02 10.53 6.57
CA ILE A 64 -7.42 9.21 7.03
C ILE A 64 -6.15 8.45 7.42
N PRO A 65 -6.03 8.03 8.69
CA PRO A 65 -4.99 7.09 9.08
C PRO A 65 -5.25 5.72 8.43
N ILE A 66 -4.37 5.29 7.52
CA ILE A 66 -4.45 3.98 6.89
C ILE A 66 -4.05 2.91 7.91
N TYR A 67 -4.81 1.83 8.00
CA TYR A 67 -4.48 0.70 8.87
C TYR A 67 -5.11 -0.60 8.32
N ASP A 68 -4.66 -1.75 8.81
CA ASP A 68 -5.00 -3.06 8.24
C ASP A 68 -6.51 -3.34 8.15
N ASN A 69 -7.30 -2.84 9.13
CA ASN A 69 -8.75 -3.05 9.16
C ASN A 69 -9.54 -1.85 8.62
N LEU A 70 -8.92 -0.96 7.85
CA LEU A 70 -9.60 0.21 7.29
C LEU A 70 -10.72 -0.22 6.34
N SER A 71 -11.94 0.21 6.65
CA SER A 71 -13.10 0.03 5.78
C SER A 71 -13.48 1.35 5.12
N ALA A 72 -14.12 1.27 3.95
CA ALA A 72 -14.67 2.44 3.26
C ALA A 72 -15.59 3.26 4.17
N HIS A 73 -16.39 2.60 5.00
CA HIS A 73 -17.31 3.26 5.93
C HIS A 73 -16.57 4.06 7.01
N THR A 74 -15.59 3.44 7.67
CA THR A 74 -14.77 4.09 8.70
C THR A 74 -14.02 5.28 8.11
N ALA A 75 -13.37 5.07 6.97
CA ALA A 75 -12.64 6.07 6.21
C ALA A 75 -13.53 7.27 5.84
N TYR A 76 -14.73 7.00 5.32
CA TYR A 76 -15.70 8.03 4.92
C TYR A 76 -16.18 8.86 6.12
N ILE A 77 -16.42 8.20 7.27
CA ILE A 77 -16.80 8.90 8.50
C ILE A 77 -15.67 9.82 8.96
N ILE A 78 -14.42 9.36 8.96
CA ILE A 78 -13.26 10.15 9.36
C ILE A 78 -13.09 11.38 8.46
N ALA A 79 -13.11 11.19 7.13
CA ALA A 79 -12.85 12.27 6.20
C ALA A 79 -14.00 13.29 6.09
N LEU A 80 -15.26 12.85 6.08
CA LEU A 80 -16.39 13.75 5.78
C LEU A 80 -17.18 14.21 7.02
N TYR A 81 -17.23 13.43 8.09
CA TYR A 81 -18.01 13.79 9.29
C TYR A 81 -17.17 14.56 10.32
N ARG A 82 -16.22 15.39 9.85
CA ARG A 82 -15.27 16.18 10.67
C ARG A 82 -15.89 17.07 11.75
N HIS A 83 -17.16 17.44 11.56
CA HIS A 83 -17.95 18.21 12.52
C HIS A 83 -18.45 17.38 13.71
N ARG A 84 -18.11 16.09 13.80
CA ARG A 84 -18.42 15.19 14.94
C ARG A 84 -17.14 14.83 15.72
N PRO A 85 -16.56 15.78 16.48
CA PRO A 85 -15.23 15.63 17.07
C PRO A 85 -15.11 14.46 18.04
N LYS A 86 -16.19 14.13 18.79
CA LYS A 86 -16.20 13.00 19.71
C LYS A 86 -16.08 11.65 18.99
N VAL A 87 -16.80 11.49 17.88
CA VAL A 87 -16.77 10.25 17.08
C VAL A 87 -15.39 10.09 16.46
N ILE A 88 -14.86 11.14 15.85
CA ILE A 88 -13.56 11.11 15.20
C ILE A 88 -12.44 10.83 16.19
N LYS A 89 -12.45 11.50 17.34
CA LYS A 89 -11.47 11.24 18.39
C LYS A 89 -11.48 9.78 18.85
N ASN A 90 -12.66 9.17 18.96
CA ASN A 90 -12.77 7.75 19.35
C ASN A 90 -12.25 6.83 18.24
N LEU A 91 -12.59 7.09 16.97
CA LEU A 91 -12.10 6.31 15.84
C LEU A 91 -10.58 6.42 15.69
N GLN A 92 -10.03 7.64 15.75
CA GLN A 92 -8.59 7.87 15.72
C GLN A 92 -7.88 7.19 16.88
N LYS A 93 -8.47 7.20 18.09
CA LYS A 93 -7.93 6.47 19.23
C LYS A 93 -7.91 4.96 18.98
N MET A 94 -9.00 4.38 18.47
CA MET A 94 -9.05 2.95 18.15
C MET A 94 -7.99 2.56 17.12
N ILE A 95 -7.80 3.40 16.09
CA ILE A 95 -6.75 3.17 15.08
C ILE A 95 -5.37 3.31 15.72
N ALA A 96 -5.13 4.33 16.55
CA ALA A 96 -3.84 4.50 17.24
C ALA A 96 -3.52 3.33 18.19
N ASP A 97 -4.52 2.82 18.92
CA ASP A 97 -4.37 1.64 19.78
C ASP A 97 -4.01 0.40 18.94
N TYR A 98 -4.64 0.22 17.77
CA TYR A 98 -4.28 -0.83 16.82
C TYR A 98 -2.86 -0.65 16.26
N THR A 99 -2.52 0.54 15.77
CA THR A 99 -1.19 0.88 15.26
C THR A 99 -0.12 0.53 16.28
N LYS A 100 -0.32 0.90 17.55
CA LYS A 100 0.60 0.54 18.64
C LYS A 100 0.73 -0.97 18.84
N SER A 101 -0.36 -1.72 18.70
CA SER A 101 -0.34 -3.18 18.79
C SER A 101 0.37 -3.85 17.59
N ALA A 102 0.35 -3.18 16.42
CA ALA A 102 1.01 -3.65 15.21
C ALA A 102 2.51 -3.26 15.16
N THR A 103 2.92 -2.25 15.93
CA THR A 103 4.32 -1.79 16.02
C THR A 103 5.23 -2.90 16.52
N SER A 104 6.32 -3.13 15.80
CA SER A 104 7.32 -4.15 16.13
C SER A 104 8.69 -3.76 15.59
N SER A 105 9.74 -4.23 16.26
CA SER A 105 11.11 -4.22 15.73
C SER A 105 11.43 -5.43 14.84
N MET A 106 10.50 -6.38 14.76
CA MET A 106 10.56 -7.59 13.94
C MET A 106 9.48 -7.55 12.86
N GLY A 107 9.89 -7.72 11.60
CA GLY A 107 9.02 -7.90 10.46
C GLY A 107 8.51 -9.34 10.34
N LEU A 108 7.57 -9.57 9.44
CA LEU A 108 6.98 -10.87 9.19
C LEU A 108 7.02 -11.20 7.70
N VAL A 109 7.55 -12.37 7.36
CA VAL A 109 7.31 -13.07 6.10
C VAL A 109 6.50 -14.30 6.44
N ALA A 110 5.19 -14.23 6.23
CA ALA A 110 4.26 -15.25 6.68
C ALA A 110 4.27 -16.50 5.77
N SER A 111 3.57 -17.52 6.22
CA SER A 111 3.62 -18.87 5.66
C SER A 111 3.31 -18.89 4.16
N GLY A 112 4.16 -19.56 3.39
CA GLY A 112 4.02 -19.70 1.93
C GLY A 112 4.23 -18.41 1.13
N ALA A 113 4.64 -17.30 1.76
CA ALA A 113 4.98 -16.08 1.03
C ALA A 113 6.24 -16.28 0.17
N ARG A 114 6.28 -15.62 -0.99
CA ARG A 114 7.33 -15.74 -1.99
C ARG A 114 7.91 -14.37 -2.30
N LEU A 115 9.17 -14.17 -1.97
CA LEU A 115 9.94 -12.96 -2.26
C LEU A 115 11.04 -13.34 -3.27
N ILE A 116 10.86 -12.95 -4.54
CA ILE A 116 11.72 -13.38 -5.64
C ILE A 116 12.37 -12.13 -6.28
N ASN A 117 13.68 -12.04 -6.11
CA ASN A 117 14.63 -10.98 -6.51
C ASN A 117 14.21 -9.55 -6.11
N CYS A 118 14.57 -9.07 -4.91
CA CYS A 118 14.09 -7.79 -4.34
C CYS A 118 15.21 -6.84 -3.84
N ARG A 119 15.29 -5.61 -4.34
CA ARG A 119 16.05 -4.45 -3.80
C ARG A 119 15.07 -3.29 -3.80
N ILE A 120 14.50 -2.75 -2.71
CA ILE A 120 14.66 -2.99 -1.26
C ILE A 120 13.28 -3.13 -0.61
N ILE A 121 13.16 -4.03 0.36
CA ILE A 121 11.96 -4.23 1.19
C ILE A 121 12.33 -3.92 2.65
N LYS A 122 11.89 -2.77 3.14
CA LYS A 122 12.27 -2.22 4.44
C LYS A 122 11.03 -1.91 5.28
N ASN A 123 11.00 -2.38 6.53
CA ASN A 123 9.86 -2.12 7.41
C ASN A 123 8.53 -2.61 6.79
N VAL A 124 8.50 -3.82 6.23
CA VAL A 124 7.31 -4.37 5.57
C VAL A 124 6.86 -5.67 6.25
N LYS A 125 5.55 -5.86 6.40
CA LYS A 125 4.93 -7.15 6.74
C LYS A 125 4.38 -7.79 5.47
N VAL A 126 4.72 -9.05 5.24
CA VAL A 126 4.27 -9.84 4.10
C VAL A 126 3.38 -10.97 4.60
N GLY A 127 2.09 -10.92 4.27
CA GLY A 127 1.08 -11.87 4.70
C GLY A 127 1.12 -13.21 3.95
N PRO A 128 0.36 -14.22 4.43
CA PRO A 128 0.41 -15.58 3.89
C PRO A 128 0.11 -15.67 2.39
N GLY A 129 0.86 -16.52 1.70
CA GLY A 129 0.70 -16.78 0.26
C GLY A 129 0.99 -15.58 -0.66
N CYS A 130 1.44 -14.44 -0.11
CA CYS A 130 1.78 -13.27 -0.92
C CYS A 130 2.93 -13.58 -1.88
N VAL A 131 2.87 -12.99 -3.07
CA VAL A 131 3.96 -13.06 -4.04
C VAL A 131 4.47 -11.65 -4.31
N VAL A 132 5.75 -11.45 -4.01
CA VAL A 132 6.51 -10.24 -4.35
C VAL A 132 7.58 -10.64 -5.35
N GLU A 133 7.50 -10.07 -6.55
CA GLU A 133 8.35 -10.44 -7.69
C GLU A 133 8.94 -9.17 -8.33
N GLY A 134 10.26 -9.01 -8.26
CA GLY A 134 10.95 -7.92 -8.97
C GLY A 134 10.63 -6.51 -8.45
N ALA A 135 10.27 -6.35 -7.17
CA ALA A 135 10.03 -5.05 -6.56
C ALA A 135 11.33 -4.25 -6.36
N ASP A 136 11.27 -2.94 -6.63
CA ASP A 136 12.40 -2.00 -6.54
C ASP A 136 12.43 -1.20 -5.22
N LYS A 137 11.28 -0.95 -4.60
CA LYS A 137 11.23 -0.31 -3.29
C LYS A 137 9.88 -0.61 -2.66
N LEU A 138 9.87 -1.31 -1.54
CA LEU A 138 8.72 -1.40 -0.66
C LEU A 138 9.18 -0.92 0.72
N GLU A 139 8.67 0.21 1.16
CA GLU A 139 9.07 0.81 2.43
C GLU A 139 7.85 1.13 3.30
N ASN A 140 7.94 0.76 4.58
CA ASN A 140 6.92 1.04 5.60
C ASN A 140 5.50 0.61 5.16
N GLY A 141 5.26 -0.70 5.03
CA GLY A 141 3.96 -1.17 4.55
C GLY A 141 3.50 -2.53 5.05
N SER A 142 2.19 -2.77 4.95
CA SER A 142 1.56 -4.03 5.34
C SER A 142 0.87 -4.67 4.14
N VAL A 143 1.27 -5.90 3.82
CA VAL A 143 0.68 -6.70 2.75
C VAL A 143 -0.22 -7.77 3.37
N ASN A 144 -1.48 -7.42 3.58
CA ASN A 144 -2.51 -8.24 4.21
C ASN A 144 -3.08 -9.27 3.21
N SER A 145 -2.26 -10.29 2.94
CA SER A 145 -2.56 -11.40 2.03
C SER A 145 -3.16 -12.59 2.76
N CYS A 146 -3.94 -13.42 2.07
CA CYS A 146 -4.35 -14.74 2.52
C CYS A 146 -4.18 -15.78 1.39
N PRO A 147 -4.04 -17.08 1.71
CA PRO A 147 -3.80 -18.10 0.69
C PRO A 147 -4.94 -18.26 -0.32
N GLU A 148 -6.19 -17.95 0.09
CA GLU A 148 -7.38 -18.06 -0.75
C GLU A 148 -7.48 -16.94 -1.79
N ASP A 149 -6.94 -15.77 -1.47
CA ASP A 149 -6.95 -14.57 -2.34
C ASP A 149 -5.65 -13.77 -2.14
N PRO A 150 -4.53 -14.27 -2.71
CA PRO A 150 -3.20 -13.75 -2.41
C PRO A 150 -2.97 -12.36 -3.01
N VAL A 151 -2.18 -11.55 -2.31
CA VAL A 151 -1.68 -10.27 -2.85
C VAL A 151 -0.50 -10.52 -3.78
N TYR A 152 -0.52 -9.87 -4.94
CA TYR A 152 0.58 -9.87 -5.90
C TYR A 152 1.21 -8.49 -6.00
N ILE A 153 2.50 -8.40 -5.69
CA ILE A 153 3.33 -7.23 -5.97
C ILE A 153 4.32 -7.62 -7.06
N GLY A 154 4.11 -7.08 -8.26
CA GLY A 154 4.86 -7.41 -9.45
C GLY A 154 6.06 -6.49 -9.71
N PRO A 155 6.65 -6.61 -10.92
CA PRO A 155 7.93 -5.97 -11.22
C PRO A 155 7.86 -4.44 -11.28
N GLY A 156 8.96 -3.80 -10.85
CA GLY A 156 9.15 -2.35 -10.96
C GLY A 156 8.33 -1.51 -9.99
N VAL A 157 7.65 -2.14 -9.02
CA VAL A 157 6.82 -1.43 -8.06
C VAL A 157 7.68 -0.63 -7.08
N ILE A 158 7.27 0.62 -6.87
CA ILE A 158 7.79 1.52 -5.86
C ILE A 158 6.62 1.88 -4.94
N ALA A 159 6.65 1.39 -3.71
CA ALA A 159 5.62 1.65 -2.71
C ALA A 159 6.25 2.17 -1.42
N GLU A 160 5.71 3.27 -0.91
CA GLU A 160 6.10 3.88 0.36
C GLU A 160 4.86 4.18 1.19
N ASP A 161 4.89 3.89 2.48
CA ASP A 161 3.80 4.17 3.40
C ASP A 161 2.45 3.60 2.92
N PHE A 162 2.35 2.27 2.82
CA PHE A 162 1.22 1.64 2.13
C PHE A 162 0.61 0.47 2.88
N ILE A 163 -0.66 0.19 2.56
CA ILE A 163 -1.35 -1.04 2.98
C ILE A 163 -2.00 -1.66 1.76
N ALA A 164 -1.79 -2.96 1.57
CA ALA A 164 -2.40 -3.75 0.50
C ALA A 164 -3.24 -4.87 1.10
N CYS A 165 -4.47 -5.05 0.64
CA CYS A 165 -5.40 -6.07 1.13
C CYS A 165 -5.55 -7.24 0.17
N SER A 166 -6.09 -8.36 0.66
CA SER A 166 -6.29 -9.62 -0.06
C SER A 166 -6.83 -9.44 -1.48
N GLY A 167 -6.27 -10.21 -2.42
CA GLY A 167 -6.63 -10.18 -3.84
C GLY A 167 -6.14 -8.97 -4.62
N SER A 168 -5.52 -7.99 -3.97
CA SER A 168 -4.95 -6.84 -4.67
C SER A 168 -3.74 -7.23 -5.53
N LYS A 169 -3.58 -6.50 -6.63
CA LYS A 169 -2.48 -6.66 -7.58
C LYS A 169 -1.86 -5.30 -7.86
N ILE A 170 -0.61 -5.11 -7.47
CA ILE A 170 0.16 -3.89 -7.68
C ILE A 170 1.35 -4.28 -8.55
N THR A 171 1.41 -3.84 -9.82
CA THR A 171 2.39 -4.39 -10.78
C THR A 171 2.79 -3.36 -11.85
N ASP A 172 3.67 -3.77 -12.75
CA ASP A 172 4.00 -3.10 -14.01
C ASP A 172 4.48 -1.65 -13.80
N GLY A 173 5.42 -1.46 -12.88
CA GLY A 173 6.01 -0.13 -12.64
C GLY A 173 5.08 0.84 -11.89
N THR A 174 4.09 0.34 -11.16
CA THR A 174 3.18 1.17 -10.35
C THR A 174 3.96 1.86 -9.23
N ILE A 175 3.66 3.15 -9.01
CA ILE A 175 4.28 3.98 -7.97
C ILE A 175 3.19 4.42 -6.99
N ILE A 176 3.30 4.06 -5.72
CA ILE A 176 2.35 4.50 -4.69
C ILE A 176 3.06 5.10 -3.47
N SER A 177 2.49 6.16 -2.91
CA SER A 177 2.95 6.77 -1.66
C SER A 177 1.76 7.12 -0.77
N LYS A 178 1.78 6.75 0.52
CA LYS A 178 0.70 7.04 1.48
C LYS A 178 -0.66 6.52 1.00
N CYS A 179 -0.69 5.25 0.58
CA CYS A 179 -1.83 4.67 -0.10
C CYS A 179 -2.44 3.47 0.62
N PHE A 180 -3.76 3.39 0.61
CA PHE A 180 -4.49 2.17 0.99
C PHE A 180 -5.02 1.49 -0.27
N VAL A 181 -4.64 0.23 -0.51
CA VAL A 181 -5.03 -0.60 -1.64
C VAL A 181 -5.92 -1.73 -1.13
N GLY A 182 -7.23 -1.51 -1.24
CA GLY A 182 -8.26 -2.39 -0.72
C GLY A 182 -8.41 -3.69 -1.51
N GLN A 183 -9.31 -4.54 -1.03
CA GLN A 183 -9.47 -5.90 -1.55
C GLN A 183 -9.74 -5.93 -3.05
N SER A 184 -9.12 -6.89 -3.73
CA SER A 184 -9.29 -7.13 -5.18
C SER A 184 -9.04 -5.88 -6.05
N THR A 185 -8.26 -4.91 -5.55
CA THR A 185 -7.87 -3.71 -6.31
C THR A 185 -6.69 -4.00 -7.22
N VAL A 186 -6.74 -3.52 -8.46
CA VAL A 186 -5.63 -3.70 -9.42
C VAL A 186 -5.04 -2.34 -9.77
N LEU A 187 -3.78 -2.10 -9.38
CA LEU A 187 -2.99 -0.95 -9.81
C LEU A 187 -1.85 -1.45 -10.72
N ALA A 188 -1.85 -1.01 -11.97
CA ALA A 188 -0.94 -1.55 -12.98
C ALA A 188 -0.61 -0.54 -14.08
N LYS A 189 0.28 -0.95 -14.98
CA LYS A 189 0.66 -0.20 -16.20
C LYS A 189 1.10 1.22 -15.90
N GLN A 190 2.11 1.37 -15.04
CA GLN A 190 2.74 2.65 -14.66
C GLN A 190 1.76 3.65 -14.04
N PHE A 191 0.72 3.16 -13.36
CA PHE A 191 -0.17 4.01 -12.59
C PHE A 191 0.58 4.63 -11.40
N SER A 192 0.33 5.90 -11.13
CA SER A 192 0.87 6.59 -9.95
C SER A 192 -0.25 6.99 -9.00
N ALA A 193 -0.02 6.81 -7.70
CA ALA A 193 -0.93 7.29 -6.68
C ALA A 193 -0.21 7.90 -5.47
N GLU A 194 -0.71 9.03 -4.98
CA GLU A 194 -0.22 9.67 -3.77
C GLU A 194 -1.39 10.02 -2.83
N SER A 195 -1.20 9.79 -1.53
CA SER A 195 -2.15 10.17 -0.48
C SER A 195 -3.59 9.71 -0.77
N SER A 196 -3.74 8.52 -1.37
CA SER A 196 -4.99 8.07 -1.96
C SER A 196 -5.44 6.74 -1.38
N VAL A 197 -6.75 6.59 -1.18
CA VAL A 197 -7.34 5.34 -0.68
C VAL A 197 -8.22 4.72 -1.76
N PHE A 198 -7.95 3.46 -2.08
CA PHE A 198 -8.70 2.63 -3.01
C PHE A 198 -9.38 1.53 -2.22
N PHE A 199 -10.71 1.49 -2.22
CA PHE A 199 -11.49 0.42 -1.59
C PHE A 199 -11.79 -0.71 -2.58
N ALA A 200 -12.70 -1.61 -2.21
CA ALA A 200 -12.89 -2.87 -2.92
C ALA A 200 -13.12 -2.72 -4.44
N ASN A 201 -12.48 -3.59 -5.22
CA ASN A 201 -12.67 -3.72 -6.67
C ASN A 201 -12.39 -2.43 -7.47
N CYS A 202 -11.42 -1.63 -7.03
CA CYS A 202 -10.92 -0.50 -7.81
C CYS A 202 -9.91 -0.96 -8.86
N GLU A 203 -9.82 -0.23 -9.97
CA GLU A 203 -8.80 -0.49 -11.00
C GLU A 203 -8.16 0.82 -11.44
N GLY A 204 -6.83 0.89 -11.35
CA GLY A 204 -6.03 2.04 -11.73
C GLY A 204 -4.96 1.65 -12.74
N PHE A 205 -5.20 1.94 -14.01
CA PHE A 205 -4.21 1.78 -15.08
C PHE A 205 -3.87 3.12 -15.72
N GLN A 206 -2.60 3.29 -16.11
CA GLN A 206 -2.16 4.30 -17.08
C GLN A 206 -2.56 5.76 -16.76
N GLY A 207 -2.42 6.20 -15.52
CA GLY A 207 -2.81 7.55 -15.09
C GLY A 207 -2.29 7.88 -13.71
N GLU A 208 -2.82 8.97 -13.15
CA GLU A 208 -2.40 9.50 -11.85
C GLU A 208 -3.61 9.78 -10.95
N ALA A 209 -3.47 9.41 -9.68
CA ALA A 209 -4.41 9.72 -8.61
C ALA A 209 -3.71 10.41 -7.45
N CYS A 210 -4.14 11.63 -7.09
CA CYS A 210 -3.58 12.36 -5.95
C CYS A 210 -4.70 12.75 -4.98
N SER A 211 -4.52 12.44 -3.70
CA SER A 211 -5.46 12.80 -2.65
C SER A 211 -6.90 12.33 -2.93
N ILE A 212 -7.11 11.13 -3.47
CA ILE A 212 -8.46 10.66 -3.79
C ILE A 212 -9.02 9.71 -2.74
N PHE A 213 -10.34 9.79 -2.56
CA PHE A 213 -11.14 8.74 -1.92
C PHE A 213 -11.81 7.93 -3.02
N ALA A 214 -11.20 6.82 -3.42
CA ALA A 214 -11.79 5.86 -4.35
C ALA A 214 -12.57 4.79 -3.56
N GLY A 215 -13.86 5.06 -3.35
CA GLY A 215 -14.84 4.07 -2.92
C GLY A 215 -14.98 2.91 -3.91
N PRO A 216 -15.74 1.86 -3.56
CA PRO A 216 -15.78 0.62 -4.33
C PRO A 216 -16.08 0.83 -5.82
N TYR A 217 -15.48 0.00 -6.67
CA TYR A 217 -15.65 0.03 -8.13
C TYR A 217 -15.31 1.39 -8.78
N SER A 218 -14.25 2.05 -8.31
CA SER A 218 -13.70 3.22 -9.00
C SER A 218 -12.60 2.77 -9.96
N VAL A 219 -12.81 3.03 -11.25
CA VAL A 219 -12.04 2.45 -12.35
C VAL A 219 -11.51 3.52 -13.28
N THR A 220 -10.24 3.42 -13.66
CA THR A 220 -9.62 4.11 -14.78
C THR A 220 -8.70 3.16 -15.53
N HIS A 221 -8.90 3.03 -16.84
CA HIS A 221 -8.09 2.13 -17.69
C HIS A 221 -7.24 2.83 -18.74
N HIS A 222 -7.57 4.10 -19.00
CA HIS A 222 -7.09 4.82 -20.17
C HIS A 222 -5.89 5.69 -19.84
N LYS A 223 -5.06 5.91 -20.86
CA LYS A 223 -4.01 6.94 -20.80
C LYS A 223 -4.64 8.32 -20.59
N SER A 224 -3.93 9.15 -19.82
CA SER A 224 -4.28 10.56 -19.55
C SER A 224 -5.50 10.76 -18.65
N THR A 225 -5.70 9.87 -17.67
CA THR A 225 -6.62 10.14 -16.55
C THR A 225 -5.86 10.77 -15.39
N LEU A 226 -6.37 11.89 -14.90
CA LEU A 226 -5.89 12.59 -13.70
C LEU A 226 -7.07 12.76 -12.73
N LEU A 227 -6.95 12.15 -11.55
CA LEU A 227 -7.95 12.25 -10.48
C LEU A 227 -7.31 12.95 -9.28
N ILE A 228 -7.81 14.13 -8.90
CA ILE A 228 -7.23 14.90 -7.79
C ILE A 228 -8.31 15.31 -6.80
N ALA A 229 -8.04 15.13 -5.50
CA ALA A 229 -8.86 15.64 -4.39
C ALA A 229 -10.36 15.26 -4.50
N GLY A 230 -10.65 14.14 -5.15
CA GLY A 230 -12.01 13.70 -5.45
C GLY A 230 -12.49 12.60 -4.52
N LEU A 231 -13.81 12.51 -4.37
CA LEU A 231 -14.47 11.34 -3.84
C LEU A 231 -15.22 10.64 -4.97
N PHE A 232 -14.82 9.42 -5.26
CA PHE A 232 -15.33 8.60 -6.35
C PHE A 232 -15.87 7.29 -5.79
N SER A 233 -16.92 6.75 -6.39
CA SER A 233 -17.43 5.41 -6.09
C SER A 233 -18.30 4.98 -7.26
N PHE A 234 -18.17 3.72 -7.70
CA PHE A 234 -18.83 3.22 -8.91
C PHE A 234 -18.55 4.12 -10.13
N LEU A 235 -17.35 4.72 -10.17
CA LEU A 235 -16.90 5.59 -11.24
C LEU A 235 -16.21 4.76 -12.32
N ASN A 236 -16.53 5.02 -13.58
CA ASN A 236 -15.70 4.63 -14.70
C ASN A 236 -15.16 5.90 -15.39
N ALA A 237 -13.89 6.22 -15.15
CA ALA A 237 -13.22 7.37 -15.73
C ALA A 237 -12.77 7.05 -17.17
N GLY A 238 -13.40 7.72 -18.13
CA GLY A 238 -13.02 7.65 -19.53
C GLY A 238 -11.66 8.31 -19.80
N SER A 239 -11.10 8.06 -20.99
CA SER A 239 -9.85 8.70 -21.41
C SER A 239 -9.95 10.22 -21.41
N GLY A 240 -8.86 10.90 -21.02
CA GLY A 240 -8.79 12.36 -20.96
C GLY A 240 -9.56 12.97 -19.79
N THR A 241 -10.06 12.15 -18.84
CA THR A 241 -10.69 12.65 -17.62
C THR A 241 -9.65 13.40 -16.80
N ASN A 242 -9.82 14.72 -16.70
CA ASN A 242 -9.05 15.58 -15.82
C ASN A 242 -10.00 16.14 -14.76
N GLN A 243 -9.99 15.50 -13.59
CA GLN A 243 -10.72 15.95 -12.39
C GLN A 243 -9.74 16.63 -11.44
N SER A 244 -9.09 17.69 -11.92
CA SER A 244 -8.31 18.57 -11.06
C SER A 244 -9.20 19.56 -10.31
N ASN A 245 -8.95 19.75 -9.01
CA ASN A 245 -9.58 20.79 -8.19
C ASN A 245 -8.92 22.18 -8.40
N HIS A 246 -7.82 22.27 -9.15
CA HIS A 246 -7.13 23.51 -9.46
C HIS A 246 -6.58 23.53 -10.90
N SER A 247 -6.69 24.67 -11.58
CA SER A 247 -6.09 24.91 -12.88
C SER A 247 -5.13 26.08 -12.76
N TYR A 248 -3.83 25.80 -12.60
CA TYR A 248 -2.82 26.86 -12.58
C TYR A 248 -2.56 27.37 -13.99
N LYS A 249 -2.63 28.69 -14.16
CA LYS A 249 -2.26 29.35 -15.40
C LYS A 249 -0.83 29.87 -15.25
N LEU A 250 0.15 29.07 -15.65
CA LEU A 250 1.56 29.45 -15.68
C LEU A 250 2.02 29.62 -17.13
N GLY A 251 1.80 30.81 -17.69
CA GLY A 251 2.27 31.20 -19.03
C GLY A 251 1.34 32.19 -19.74
N PRO A 252 1.86 32.99 -20.69
CA PRO A 252 1.04 33.89 -21.49
C PRO A 252 0.08 33.08 -22.38
N VAL A 253 -1.15 33.59 -22.51
CA VAL A 253 -2.13 33.09 -23.48
C VAL A 253 -1.77 33.70 -24.83
N HIS A 254 -1.49 32.86 -25.81
CA HIS A 254 -1.45 33.23 -27.21
C HIS A 254 -2.50 32.40 -27.94
#